data_AF-A0A1A9NA73-F1
#
_entry.id   AF-A0A1A9NA73-F1
#
_cell.length_a   1.000
_cell.length_b   1.000
_cell.length_c   1.000
_cell.angle_alpha   90.00
_cell.angle_beta   90.00
_cell.angle_gamma   90.00
#
_symmetry.space_group_name_H-M   'P 1'
#
loop_
_entity.id
_entity.type
_entity.pdbx_description
1 polymer ?
#
loop_
_entity_poly.entity_id
_entity_poly.type
_entity_poly.pdbx_seq_one_letter_code
_entity_poly.pdbx_strand_id
1 'polypeptide(L)'
;MTLSHEPSSGVKQAVFLHTGWRSAGTWIWSRLRELDTVTGFYEPLSGVLADLSLADVSGLRPTLTSGHPPLDSPYFDEYRPFLQERTRGVAGYRKQFNIDRFASAPDGDFPALRAYLQNLCEHTAAQGRVPVFKFCRSSGRLPWLRQAFVQAMHVGVLRNPASQFASGWLLSQQWSNPFFVAAPFRVLGMNQADPLVRQVIEVCGVSLPPVAPASDDAYAMACEQYARTAEGNNAYRAFIALWILGALRMAEGVDLLIDIDRLGTSRDYAAQLRAGFETQSGLSPDLSAARDLVEETRRSAARMAGIDGRSMRAVHSAAFKFLKAQAGTDAALVDVVREKMVLANELTDAWR
;
A
#
# COMPACT_ATOMS: atom_id res chain seq x y z
N MET A 1 -10.34 27.04 31.59
CA MET A 1 -11.07 26.89 30.31
C MET A 1 -10.83 25.48 29.82
N THR A 2 -11.75 24.58 30.15
CA THR A 2 -11.73 23.16 29.81
C THR A 2 -12.08 23.00 28.33
N LEU A 3 -11.12 22.55 27.51
CA LEU A 3 -11.36 22.17 26.13
C LEU A 3 -12.05 20.80 26.14
N SER A 4 -13.37 20.81 26.01
CA SER A 4 -14.18 19.66 25.66
C SER A 4 -13.83 19.21 24.24
N HIS A 5 -13.19 18.04 24.11
CA HIS A 5 -13.19 17.29 22.86
C HIS A 5 -14.58 16.69 22.67
N GLU A 6 -15.41 17.34 21.85
CA GLU A 6 -16.58 16.68 21.28
C GLU A 6 -16.11 15.71 20.18
N PRO A 7 -16.61 14.46 20.13
CA PRO A 7 -16.43 13.61 18.97
C PRO A 7 -17.29 14.17 17.83
N SER A 8 -16.65 14.64 16.76
CA SER A 8 -17.34 14.94 15.50
C SER A 8 -17.98 13.65 14.97
N SER A 9 -19.27 13.47 15.26
CA SER A 9 -20.11 12.34 14.88
C SER A 9 -20.67 12.51 13.46
N GLY A 10 -19.84 13.00 12.54
CA GLY A 10 -20.17 13.13 11.11
C GLY A 10 -19.68 11.94 10.31
N VAL A 11 -20.46 11.54 9.29
CA VAL A 11 -20.03 10.60 8.25
C VAL A 11 -18.78 11.17 7.56
N LYS A 12 -17.74 10.34 7.40
CA LYS A 12 -16.49 10.69 6.74
C LYS A 12 -16.74 11.06 5.27
N GLN A 13 -16.06 12.10 4.81
CA GLN A 13 -16.30 12.70 3.49
C GLN A 13 -15.41 12.15 2.38
N ALA A 14 -14.46 11.27 2.73
CA ALA A 14 -13.54 10.63 1.80
C ALA A 14 -13.06 9.29 2.38
N VAL A 15 -12.55 8.40 1.54
CA VAL A 15 -11.90 7.14 1.97
C VAL A 15 -10.49 7.06 1.44
N PHE A 16 -9.52 6.87 2.34
CA PHE A 16 -8.10 6.75 2.03
C PHE A 16 -7.67 5.31 2.31
N LEU A 17 -7.54 4.50 1.26
CA LEU A 17 -7.09 3.11 1.35
C LEU A 17 -5.56 3.06 1.32
N HIS A 18 -4.94 2.81 2.46
CA HIS A 18 -3.51 2.64 2.63
C HIS A 18 -3.14 1.17 2.41
N THR A 19 -2.50 0.89 1.29
CA THR A 19 -2.24 -0.49 0.82
C THR A 19 -0.75 -0.69 0.55
N GLY A 20 -0.27 -1.92 0.67
CA GLY A 20 1.01 -2.31 0.09
C GLY A 20 0.84 -2.74 -1.37
N TRP A 21 1.92 -2.76 -2.14
CA TRP A 21 1.88 -3.44 -3.45
C TRP A 21 1.50 -4.91 -3.26
N ARG A 22 0.61 -5.43 -4.11
CA ARG A 22 0.14 -6.84 -4.08
C ARG A 22 -0.67 -7.22 -2.83
N SER A 23 -1.18 -6.26 -2.05
CA SER A 23 -2.01 -6.53 -0.87
C SER A 23 -3.50 -6.72 -1.18
N ALA A 24 -3.88 -7.00 -2.43
CA ALA A 24 -5.27 -6.95 -2.93
C ALA A 24 -5.96 -5.57 -2.85
N GLY A 25 -5.22 -4.50 -2.58
CA GLY A 25 -5.75 -3.14 -2.52
C GLY A 25 -6.49 -2.68 -3.78
N THR A 26 -6.05 -3.10 -4.97
CA THR A 26 -6.76 -2.80 -6.23
C THR A 26 -8.13 -3.46 -6.30
N TRP A 27 -8.29 -4.68 -5.76
CA TRP A 27 -9.59 -5.38 -5.75
C TRP A 27 -10.56 -4.73 -4.75
N ILE A 28 -10.08 -4.35 -3.56
CA ILE A 28 -10.90 -3.59 -2.60
C ILE A 28 -11.35 -2.26 -3.21
N TRP A 29 -10.41 -1.53 -3.80
CA TRP A 29 -10.70 -0.28 -4.49
C TRP A 29 -11.70 -0.45 -5.63
N SER A 30 -11.60 -1.52 -6.43
CA SER A 30 -12.55 -1.73 -7.52
C SER A 30 -13.97 -1.97 -7.02
N ARG A 31 -14.14 -2.69 -5.89
CA ARG A 31 -15.47 -2.86 -5.26
C ARG A 31 -16.08 -1.56 -4.76
N LEU A 32 -15.24 -0.62 -4.32
CA LEU A 32 -15.71 0.73 -3.95
C LEU A 32 -15.99 1.59 -5.19
N ARG A 33 -15.16 1.49 -6.23
CA ARG A 33 -15.32 2.23 -7.50
C ARG A 33 -16.59 1.85 -8.24
N GLU A 34 -17.09 0.62 -8.08
CA GLU A 34 -18.35 0.15 -8.65
C GLU A 34 -19.60 0.84 -8.06
N LEU A 35 -19.47 1.56 -6.95
CA LEU A 35 -20.58 2.31 -6.37
C LEU A 35 -20.82 3.60 -7.16
N ASP A 36 -22.05 3.85 -7.59
CA ASP A 36 -22.42 5.05 -8.36
C ASP A 36 -22.10 6.35 -7.60
N THR A 37 -22.11 6.31 -6.28
CA THR A 37 -21.81 7.44 -5.39
C THR A 37 -20.31 7.72 -5.22
N VAL A 38 -19.41 6.95 -5.84
CA VAL A 38 -17.96 7.03 -5.62
C VAL A 38 -17.19 7.50 -6.84
N THR A 39 -16.24 8.43 -6.64
CA THR A 39 -15.13 8.65 -7.59
C THR A 39 -13.89 7.95 -7.06
N GLY A 40 -13.47 6.87 -7.74
CA GLY A 40 -12.33 6.05 -7.33
C GLY A 40 -11.01 6.49 -7.98
N PHE A 41 -10.09 7.06 -7.21
CA PHE A 41 -8.76 7.45 -7.68
C PHE A 41 -7.73 6.34 -7.47
N TYR A 42 -7.25 5.75 -8.58
CA TYR A 42 -6.22 4.71 -8.55
C TYR A 42 -4.81 5.30 -8.42
N GLU A 43 -4.12 5.00 -7.32
CA GLU A 43 -2.73 5.39 -7.06
C GLU A 43 -2.46 6.89 -7.33
N PRO A 44 -3.04 7.82 -6.54
CA PRO A 44 -2.83 9.27 -6.69
C PRO A 44 -1.38 9.72 -6.47
N LEU A 45 -0.52 8.83 -6.01
CA LEU A 45 0.91 9.06 -5.84
C LEU A 45 1.74 8.24 -6.85
N SER A 46 1.15 7.76 -7.94
CA SER A 46 1.88 7.03 -8.98
C SER A 46 2.72 7.97 -9.82
N GLY A 47 3.97 7.59 -10.09
CA GLY A 47 4.86 8.33 -11.00
C GLY A 47 4.26 8.51 -12.41
N VAL A 48 3.36 7.61 -12.83
CA VAL A 48 2.63 7.71 -14.11
C VAL A 48 1.89 9.04 -14.24
N LEU A 49 1.36 9.59 -13.14
CA LEU A 49 0.57 10.83 -13.15
C LEU A 49 1.38 12.07 -13.53
N ALA A 50 2.72 12.00 -13.45
CA ALA A 50 3.57 13.12 -13.84
C ALA A 50 3.60 13.36 -15.34
N ASP A 51 3.46 12.28 -16.11
CA ASP A 51 3.62 12.29 -17.56
C ASP A 51 2.34 11.78 -18.27
N LEU A 52 1.24 11.56 -17.53
CA LEU A 52 -0.04 11.11 -18.07
C LEU A 52 -0.62 12.16 -19.03
N SER A 53 -1.11 11.74 -20.19
CA SER A 53 -1.87 12.57 -21.12
C SER A 53 -3.29 12.01 -21.34
N LEU A 54 -4.20 12.83 -21.87
CA LEU A 54 -5.56 12.39 -22.21
C LEU A 54 -5.59 11.19 -23.17
N ALA A 55 -4.63 11.13 -24.10
CA ALA A 55 -4.51 10.03 -25.06
C ALA A 55 -4.13 8.71 -24.38
N ASP A 56 -3.28 8.77 -23.34
CA ASP A 56 -2.78 7.58 -22.63
C ASP A 56 -3.88 6.88 -21.81
N VAL A 57 -4.85 7.64 -21.27
CA VAL A 57 -5.82 7.15 -20.28
C VAL A 57 -6.55 5.90 -20.77
N SER A 58 -7.02 5.89 -22.02
CA SER A 58 -7.82 4.78 -22.57
C SER A 58 -7.07 3.44 -22.62
N GLY A 59 -5.74 3.48 -22.80
CA GLY A 59 -4.87 2.30 -22.91
C GLY A 59 -4.38 1.76 -21.57
N LEU A 60 -4.48 2.53 -20.49
CA LEU A 60 -3.99 2.14 -19.16
C LEU A 60 -5.04 1.30 -18.41
N ARG A 61 -5.21 0.06 -18.86
CA ARG A 61 -6.13 -0.93 -18.28
C ARG A 61 -5.38 -2.09 -17.59
N PRO A 62 -6.05 -2.88 -16.73
CA PRO A 62 -5.49 -4.14 -16.25
C PRO A 62 -5.02 -5.02 -17.40
N THR A 63 -3.73 -5.37 -17.40
CA THR A 63 -3.18 -6.38 -18.30
C THR A 63 -3.31 -7.76 -17.66
N LEU A 64 -3.28 -8.83 -18.47
CA LEU A 64 -3.22 -10.21 -17.99
C LEU A 64 -2.08 -10.44 -16.99
N THR A 65 -0.99 -9.70 -17.14
CA THR A 65 0.22 -9.79 -16.30
C THR A 65 0.13 -9.05 -14.97
N SER A 66 -0.90 -8.22 -14.78
CA SER A 66 -1.09 -7.46 -13.54
C SER A 66 -1.75 -8.27 -12.42
N GLY A 67 -2.46 -9.36 -12.74
CA GLY A 67 -3.25 -10.12 -11.77
C GLY A 67 -4.37 -9.31 -11.10
N HIS A 68 -4.78 -8.19 -11.69
CA HIS A 68 -5.92 -7.40 -11.24
C HIS A 68 -7.20 -7.88 -11.95
N PRO A 69 -8.39 -7.75 -11.33
CA PRO A 69 -9.65 -8.08 -12.01
C PRO A 69 -9.85 -7.18 -13.25
N PRO A 70 -10.66 -7.62 -14.23
CA PRO A 70 -11.16 -6.72 -15.26
C PRO A 70 -11.82 -5.50 -14.63
N LEU A 71 -11.68 -4.34 -15.28
CA LEU A 71 -12.31 -3.09 -14.88
C LEU A 71 -13.12 -2.55 -16.06
N ASP A 72 -14.32 -2.03 -15.78
CA ASP A 72 -15.18 -1.41 -16.79
C ASP A 72 -14.49 -0.20 -17.42
N SER A 73 -13.83 0.61 -16.59
CA SER A 73 -13.08 1.80 -16.99
C SER A 73 -11.56 1.66 -16.77
N PRO A 74 -10.71 2.36 -17.55
CA PRO A 74 -9.26 2.38 -17.33
C PRO A 74 -8.86 2.84 -15.93
N TYR A 75 -7.63 2.53 -15.49
CA TYR A 75 -7.16 2.83 -14.13
C TYR A 75 -7.25 4.31 -13.77
N PHE A 76 -6.93 5.19 -14.72
CA PHE A 76 -6.74 6.62 -14.47
C PHE A 76 -7.84 7.48 -15.08
N ASP A 77 -9.03 6.90 -15.31
CA ASP A 77 -10.13 7.59 -15.99
C ASP A 77 -10.63 8.81 -15.20
N GLU A 78 -10.64 8.70 -13.87
CA GLU A 78 -11.04 9.73 -12.92
C GLU A 78 -10.12 10.96 -12.92
N TYR A 79 -8.93 10.85 -13.53
CA TYR A 79 -8.00 11.98 -13.64
C TYR A 79 -8.25 12.88 -14.86
N ARG A 80 -9.11 12.48 -15.80
CA ARG A 80 -9.41 13.26 -17.02
C ARG A 80 -9.73 14.74 -16.77
N PRO A 81 -10.55 15.12 -15.76
CA PRO A 81 -10.85 16.52 -15.49
C PRO A 81 -9.63 17.37 -15.10
N PHE A 82 -8.52 16.74 -14.74
CA PHE A 82 -7.28 17.37 -14.27
C PHE A 82 -6.16 17.30 -15.32
N LEU A 83 -6.47 16.81 -16.53
CA LEU A 83 -5.55 16.75 -17.66
C LEU A 83 -5.89 17.85 -18.68
N GLN A 84 -4.88 18.31 -19.41
CA GLN A 84 -5.02 19.33 -20.45
C GLN A 84 -4.61 18.73 -21.80
N GLU A 85 -5.26 19.14 -22.91
CA GLU A 85 -5.04 18.55 -24.24
C GLU A 85 -3.58 18.63 -24.74
N ARG A 86 -2.85 19.69 -24.36
CA ARG A 86 -1.49 19.96 -24.86
C ARG A 86 -0.41 19.87 -23.79
N THR A 87 -0.76 19.40 -22.60
CA THR A 87 0.14 19.35 -21.45
C THR A 87 0.14 17.96 -20.85
N ARG A 88 1.31 17.45 -20.47
CA ARG A 88 1.42 16.19 -19.74
C ARG A 88 1.36 16.44 -18.25
N GLY A 89 0.84 15.47 -17.52
CA GLY A 89 0.77 15.46 -16.08
C GLY A 89 -0.57 15.94 -15.54
N VAL A 90 -0.96 15.35 -14.41
CA VAL A 90 -2.16 15.73 -13.66
C VAL A 90 -1.92 17.07 -12.95
N ALA A 91 -2.86 18.00 -13.08
CA ALA A 91 -2.79 19.31 -12.43
C ALA A 91 -2.52 19.19 -10.92
N GLY A 92 -1.49 19.90 -10.44
CA GLY A 92 -1.07 19.92 -9.03
C GLY A 92 -0.19 18.73 -8.60
N TYR A 93 -0.07 17.67 -9.40
CA TYR A 93 0.80 16.55 -9.11
C TYR A 93 2.29 16.95 -9.23
N ARG A 94 3.12 16.44 -8.32
CA ARG A 94 4.59 16.59 -8.36
C ARG A 94 5.27 15.22 -8.37
N LYS A 95 6.34 15.07 -9.16
CA LYS A 95 7.08 13.79 -9.29
C LYS A 95 7.53 13.23 -7.93
N GLN A 96 7.93 14.11 -7.01
CA GLN A 96 8.38 13.79 -5.65
C GLN A 96 7.33 13.04 -4.80
N PHE A 97 6.03 13.15 -5.14
CA PHE A 97 4.98 12.42 -4.45
C PHE A 97 5.11 10.90 -4.65
N ASN A 98 5.80 10.44 -5.70
CA ASN A 98 5.94 9.03 -6.07
C ASN A 98 6.85 8.19 -5.15
N ILE A 99 7.49 8.82 -4.17
CA ILE A 99 8.35 8.17 -3.18
C ILE A 99 7.62 8.20 -1.85
N ASP A 100 7.47 7.07 -1.17
CA ASP A 100 6.92 7.09 0.19
C ASP A 100 7.94 7.67 1.18
N ARG A 101 7.46 8.40 2.20
CA ARG A 101 8.31 9.12 3.16
C ARG A 101 7.99 8.65 4.57
N PHE A 102 9.00 8.14 5.27
CA PHE A 102 8.87 7.59 6.63
C PHE A 102 9.36 8.54 7.72
N ALA A 103 9.95 9.68 7.35
CA ALA A 103 10.36 10.73 8.27
C ALA A 103 9.22 11.12 9.21
N SER A 104 9.54 11.31 10.49
CA SER A 104 8.56 11.72 11.51
C SER A 104 8.00 13.12 11.29
N ALA A 105 8.76 14.01 10.64
CA ALA A 105 8.35 15.37 10.32
C ALA A 105 8.00 15.52 8.83
N PRO A 106 6.96 16.30 8.49
CA PRO A 106 6.65 16.63 7.10
C PRO A 106 7.78 17.46 6.48
N ASP A 107 8.14 17.16 5.24
CA ASP A 107 9.10 17.94 4.46
C ASP A 107 8.41 19.07 3.65
N GLY A 108 9.18 19.79 2.84
CA GLY A 108 8.69 20.90 2.02
C GLY A 108 7.65 20.53 0.95
N ASP A 109 7.50 19.25 0.59
CA ASP A 109 6.52 18.81 -0.41
C ASP A 109 5.13 18.56 0.17
N PHE A 110 5.00 18.41 1.49
CA PHE A 110 3.74 18.05 2.15
C PHE A 110 2.62 19.10 1.96
N PRO A 111 2.88 20.42 2.02
CA PRO A 111 1.86 21.42 1.69
C PRO A 111 1.31 21.27 0.26
N ALA A 112 2.17 20.99 -0.71
CA ALA A 112 1.75 20.80 -2.10
C ALA A 112 0.98 19.48 -2.28
N LEU A 113 1.41 18.42 -1.60
CA LEU A 113 0.70 17.14 -1.57
C LEU A 113 -0.72 17.31 -1.00
N ARG A 114 -0.86 18.07 0.09
CA ARG A 114 -2.17 18.37 0.68
C ARG A 114 -3.05 19.11 -0.32
N ALA A 115 -2.54 20.17 -0.95
CA ALA A 115 -3.29 20.94 -1.93
C ALA A 115 -3.74 20.09 -3.13
N TYR A 116 -2.87 19.20 -3.61
CA TYR A 116 -3.18 18.26 -4.69
C TYR A 116 -4.33 17.31 -4.32
N LEU A 117 -4.22 16.60 -3.18
CA LEU A 117 -5.25 15.66 -2.76
C LEU A 117 -6.57 16.38 -2.41
N GLN A 118 -6.49 17.56 -1.79
CA GLN A 118 -7.65 18.39 -1.47
C GLN A 118 -8.42 18.80 -2.74
N ASN A 119 -7.71 19.20 -3.80
CA ASN A 119 -8.33 19.53 -5.09
C ASN A 119 -9.09 18.33 -5.69
N LEU A 120 -8.54 17.12 -5.59
CA LEU A 120 -9.24 15.90 -6.03
C LEU A 120 -10.51 15.64 -5.21
N CYS A 121 -10.44 15.85 -3.88
CA CYS A 121 -11.59 15.74 -3.00
C CYS A 121 -12.68 16.76 -3.34
N GLU A 122 -12.32 18.04 -3.46
CA GLU A 122 -13.25 19.14 -3.70
C GLU A 122 -13.98 18.99 -5.04
N HIS A 123 -13.25 18.63 -6.11
CA HIS A 123 -13.86 18.37 -7.40
C HIS A 123 -14.87 17.21 -7.35
N THR A 124 -14.56 16.16 -6.59
CA THR A 124 -15.46 15.01 -6.41
C THR A 124 -16.69 15.38 -5.59
N ALA A 125 -16.50 16.14 -4.50
CA ALA A 125 -17.59 16.60 -3.65
C ALA A 125 -18.54 17.55 -4.40
N ALA A 126 -18.01 18.40 -5.29
CA ALA A 126 -18.83 19.26 -6.16
C ALA A 126 -19.75 18.47 -7.11
N GLN A 127 -19.47 17.19 -7.35
CA GLN A 127 -20.32 16.28 -8.14
C GLN A 127 -21.28 15.47 -7.25
N GLY A 128 -21.32 15.72 -5.95
CA GLY A 128 -22.15 14.96 -5.00
C GLY A 128 -21.67 13.52 -4.78
N ARG A 129 -20.38 13.23 -5.03
CA ARG A 129 -19.79 11.89 -4.89
C ARG A 129 -18.76 11.85 -3.75
N VAL A 130 -18.42 10.65 -3.28
CA VAL A 130 -17.39 10.40 -2.27
C VAL A 130 -16.07 10.05 -2.96
N PRO A 131 -14.97 10.79 -2.72
CA PRO A 131 -13.66 10.44 -3.24
C PRO A 131 -13.07 9.25 -2.47
N VAL A 132 -12.66 8.22 -3.21
CA VAL A 132 -11.99 7.03 -2.69
C VAL A 132 -10.60 6.90 -3.31
N PHE A 133 -9.55 6.98 -2.51
CA PHE A 133 -8.16 6.92 -2.97
C PHE A 133 -7.54 5.57 -2.62
N LYS A 134 -6.92 4.90 -3.59
CA LYS A 134 -6.07 3.73 -3.34
C LYS A 134 -4.61 4.10 -3.41
N PHE A 135 -3.90 4.01 -2.29
CA PHE A 135 -2.47 4.33 -2.20
C PHE A 135 -1.63 3.06 -2.10
N CYS A 136 -0.52 3.00 -2.83
CA CYS A 136 0.59 2.06 -2.55
C CYS A 136 1.83 2.73 -1.95
N ARG A 137 1.79 4.06 -1.77
CA ARG A 137 2.95 4.91 -1.43
C ARG A 137 2.60 5.95 -0.37
N SER A 138 1.82 5.52 0.63
CA SER A 138 1.32 6.39 1.70
C SER A 138 1.57 5.82 3.08
N SER A 139 2.16 4.64 3.21
CA SER A 139 2.30 3.97 4.50
C SER A 139 3.18 4.81 5.42
N GLY A 140 4.31 5.31 4.91
CA GLY A 140 5.19 6.19 5.67
C GLY A 140 4.52 7.52 6.05
N ARG A 141 3.69 8.06 5.15
CA ARG A 141 2.97 9.33 5.35
C ARG A 141 1.65 9.21 6.12
N LEU A 142 1.23 8.00 6.49
CA LEU A 142 -0.09 7.75 7.07
C LEU A 142 -0.37 8.62 8.30
N PRO A 143 0.55 8.77 9.28
CA PRO A 143 0.30 9.62 10.44
C PRO A 143 0.01 11.07 10.07
N TRP A 144 0.75 11.63 9.11
CA TRP A 144 0.49 12.98 8.62
C TRP A 144 -0.82 13.07 7.83
N LEU A 145 -1.11 12.11 6.95
CA LEU A 145 -2.34 12.10 6.18
C LEU A 145 -3.57 12.11 7.09
N ARG A 146 -3.54 11.36 8.20
CA ARG A 146 -4.60 11.38 9.23
C ARG A 146 -4.83 12.74 9.84
N GLN A 147 -3.75 13.47 10.12
CA GLN A 147 -3.83 14.81 10.69
C GLN A 147 -4.27 15.85 9.65
N ALA A 148 -3.84 15.70 8.40
CA ALA A 148 -4.16 16.63 7.32
C ALA A 148 -5.59 16.46 6.77
N PHE A 149 -6.16 15.25 6.88
CA PHE A 149 -7.47 14.86 6.36
C PHE A 149 -8.34 14.18 7.42
N VAL A 150 -8.57 14.85 8.56
CA VAL A 150 -9.36 14.33 9.68
C VAL A 150 -10.79 13.90 9.32
N GLN A 151 -11.34 14.48 8.25
CA GLN A 151 -12.65 14.19 7.69
C GLN A 151 -12.67 12.96 6.77
N ALA A 152 -11.50 12.41 6.42
CA ALA A 152 -11.39 11.15 5.69
C ALA A 152 -11.45 9.97 6.65
N MET A 153 -11.95 8.84 6.13
CA MET A 153 -11.81 7.52 6.71
C MET A 153 -10.48 6.93 6.23
N HIS A 154 -9.57 6.63 7.15
CA HIS A 154 -8.29 6.01 6.86
C HIS A 154 -8.39 4.50 7.04
N VAL A 155 -8.24 3.75 5.95
CA VAL A 155 -8.38 2.29 5.95
C VAL A 155 -7.04 1.64 5.68
N GLY A 156 -6.57 0.81 6.61
CA GLY A 156 -5.38 -0.01 6.41
C GLY A 156 -5.73 -1.33 5.72
N VAL A 157 -4.97 -1.72 4.68
CA VAL A 157 -5.16 -3.02 4.02
C VAL A 157 -3.93 -3.89 4.22
N LEU A 158 -4.08 -4.97 4.99
CA LEU A 158 -2.99 -5.83 5.40
C LEU A 158 -3.20 -7.27 4.90
N ARG A 159 -2.26 -7.76 4.10
CA ARG A 159 -2.17 -9.15 3.65
C ARG A 159 -0.99 -9.83 4.34
N ASN A 160 -1.07 -11.14 4.56
CA ASN A 160 0.05 -11.93 5.06
C ASN A 160 1.33 -11.63 4.24
N PRO A 161 2.46 -11.36 4.89
CA PRO A 161 3.66 -10.91 4.19
C PRO A 161 4.22 -11.98 3.24
N ALA A 162 4.22 -13.25 3.63
CA ALA A 162 4.69 -14.33 2.77
C ALA A 162 3.80 -14.48 1.52
N SER A 163 2.48 -14.46 1.71
CA SER A 163 1.49 -14.51 0.61
C SER A 163 1.62 -13.31 -0.34
N GLN A 164 1.77 -12.10 0.21
CA GLN A 164 1.92 -10.87 -0.55
C GLN A 164 3.22 -10.87 -1.37
N PHE A 165 4.33 -11.27 -0.76
CA PHE A 165 5.61 -11.37 -1.45
C PHE A 165 5.58 -12.42 -2.55
N ALA A 166 5.08 -13.63 -2.27
CA ALA A 166 4.97 -14.71 -3.25
C ALA A 166 4.22 -14.25 -4.51
N SER A 167 3.14 -13.48 -4.34
CA SER A 167 2.39 -12.92 -5.47
C SER A 167 3.25 -12.04 -6.39
N GLY A 168 4.12 -11.21 -5.85
CA GLY A 168 4.99 -10.36 -6.66
C GLY A 168 6.26 -11.06 -7.15
N TRP A 169 6.81 -11.99 -6.36
CA TRP A 169 7.97 -12.80 -6.73
C TRP A 169 7.67 -13.69 -7.93
N LEU A 170 6.54 -14.41 -7.92
CA LEU A 170 6.13 -15.27 -9.03
C LEU A 170 5.86 -14.48 -10.31
N LEU A 171 5.34 -13.24 -10.21
CA LEU A 171 5.21 -12.36 -11.37
C LEU A 171 6.56 -11.90 -11.92
N SER A 172 7.52 -11.58 -11.04
CA SER A 172 8.88 -11.25 -11.44
C SER A 172 9.54 -12.42 -12.20
N GLN A 173 9.41 -13.63 -11.68
CA GLN A 173 9.93 -14.84 -12.33
C GLN A 173 9.25 -15.13 -13.68
N GLN A 174 7.93 -14.98 -13.76
CA GLN A 174 7.17 -15.32 -14.95
C GLN A 174 7.30 -14.27 -16.08
N TRP A 175 7.43 -12.99 -15.73
CA TRP A 175 7.36 -11.88 -16.69
C TRP A 175 8.58 -10.96 -16.69
N SER A 176 9.64 -11.30 -15.95
CA SER A 176 10.87 -10.52 -15.81
C SER A 176 10.64 -9.05 -15.44
N ASN A 177 9.58 -8.78 -14.67
CA ASN A 177 9.23 -7.46 -14.18
C ASN A 177 9.79 -7.25 -12.76
N PRO A 178 10.88 -6.48 -12.59
CA PRO A 178 11.53 -6.33 -11.28
C PRO A 178 10.81 -5.34 -10.38
N PHE A 179 9.78 -4.62 -10.85
CA PHE A 179 9.22 -3.46 -10.16
C PHE A 179 8.83 -3.75 -8.71
N PHE A 180 8.13 -4.86 -8.46
CA PHE A 180 7.70 -5.23 -7.11
C PHE A 180 8.88 -5.57 -6.20
N VAL A 181 9.89 -6.25 -6.73
CA VAL A 181 11.10 -6.63 -5.99
C VAL A 181 11.98 -5.39 -5.70
N ALA A 182 12.00 -4.44 -6.64
CA ALA A 182 12.75 -3.19 -6.51
C ALA A 182 12.12 -2.21 -5.52
N ALA A 183 10.79 -2.20 -5.39
CA ALA A 183 10.07 -1.20 -4.60
C ALA A 183 10.52 -1.15 -3.12
N PRO A 184 10.66 -2.28 -2.38
CA PRO A 184 11.19 -2.26 -1.03
C PRO A 184 12.60 -1.67 -0.92
N PHE A 185 13.54 -2.07 -1.79
CA PHE A 185 14.90 -1.51 -1.80
C PHE A 185 14.89 -0.01 -2.00
N ARG A 186 14.10 0.46 -2.98
CA ARG A 186 13.97 1.89 -3.28
C ARG A 186 13.45 2.68 -2.08
N VAL A 187 12.34 2.23 -1.48
CA VAL A 187 11.71 2.94 -0.35
C VAL A 187 12.64 2.94 0.87
N LEU A 188 13.24 1.81 1.22
CA LEU A 188 14.14 1.70 2.36
C LEU A 188 15.40 2.57 2.16
N GLY A 189 16.02 2.50 0.98
CA GLY A 189 17.22 3.27 0.69
C GLY A 189 17.00 4.78 0.64
N MET A 190 15.88 5.23 0.08
CA MET A 190 15.52 6.66 0.05
C MET A 190 15.13 7.22 1.43
N ASN A 191 14.87 6.37 2.42
CA ASN A 191 14.51 6.78 3.77
C ASN A 191 15.55 6.35 4.82
N GLN A 192 16.75 5.91 4.43
CA GLN A 192 17.77 5.39 5.36
C GLN A 192 18.27 6.38 6.43
N ALA A 193 18.04 7.68 6.21
CA ALA A 193 18.36 8.72 7.19
C ALA A 193 17.37 8.74 8.37
N ASP A 194 16.17 8.18 8.21
CA ASP A 194 15.19 8.06 9.28
C ASP A 194 15.60 6.94 10.27
N PRO A 195 15.63 7.20 11.59
CA PRO A 195 16.04 6.22 12.58
C PRO A 195 15.23 4.93 12.59
N LEU A 196 13.91 4.99 12.37
CA LEU A 196 13.06 3.79 12.36
C LEU A 196 13.36 2.94 11.13
N VAL A 197 13.57 3.57 9.98
CA VAL A 197 13.94 2.88 8.73
C VAL A 197 15.31 2.24 8.86
N ARG A 198 16.30 2.97 9.39
CA ARG A 198 17.64 2.42 9.64
C ARG A 198 17.58 1.22 10.58
N GLN A 199 16.83 1.33 11.67
CA GLN A 199 16.68 0.24 12.63
C GLN A 199 16.04 -1.00 11.99
N VAL A 200 14.98 -0.83 11.18
CA VAL A 200 14.32 -1.98 10.55
C VAL A 200 15.22 -2.67 9.52
N ILE A 201 16.02 -1.90 8.78
CA ILE A 201 17.01 -2.42 7.81
C ILE A 201 18.02 -3.32 8.54
N GLU A 202 18.52 -2.86 9.68
CA GLU A 202 19.49 -3.59 10.49
C GLU A 202 18.90 -4.87 11.08
N VAL A 203 17.76 -4.80 11.77
CA VAL A 203 17.15 -5.98 12.43
C VAL A 203 16.67 -7.03 11.42
N CYS A 204 16.27 -6.63 10.22
CA CYS A 204 15.89 -7.56 9.15
C CYS A 204 17.09 -8.04 8.32
N GLY A 205 18.29 -7.47 8.52
CA GLY A 205 19.50 -7.83 7.78
C GLY A 205 19.42 -7.54 6.27
N VAL A 206 18.85 -6.39 5.90
CA VAL A 206 18.67 -5.98 4.50
C VAL A 206 19.97 -5.42 3.93
N SER A 207 20.36 -5.91 2.76
CA SER A 207 21.43 -5.32 1.96
C SER A 207 20.83 -4.42 0.89
N LEU A 208 21.12 -3.12 0.97
CA LEU A 208 20.68 -2.13 -0.03
C LEU A 208 21.63 -2.10 -1.24
N PRO A 209 21.18 -1.60 -2.41
CA PRO A 209 22.05 -1.37 -3.55
C PRO A 209 23.26 -0.49 -3.16
N PRO A 210 24.51 -0.88 -3.51
CA PRO A 210 25.73 -0.19 -3.09
C PRO A 210 26.03 1.04 -3.96
N VAL A 211 25.02 1.86 -4.23
CA VAL A 211 25.13 3.02 -5.13
C VAL A 211 24.81 4.28 -4.34
N ALA A 212 25.70 5.28 -4.42
CA ALA A 212 25.39 6.66 -4.03
C ALA A 212 24.70 7.33 -5.22
N PRO A 213 23.37 7.52 -5.20
CA PRO A 213 22.67 8.03 -6.36
C PRO A 213 22.93 9.52 -6.58
N ALA A 214 23.05 9.93 -7.84
CA ALA A 214 23.09 11.33 -8.23
C ALA A 214 21.71 12.02 -8.18
N SER A 215 20.61 11.24 -8.21
CA SER A 215 19.23 11.71 -8.11
C SER A 215 18.28 10.58 -7.69
N ASP A 216 17.06 10.93 -7.29
CA ASP A 216 16.02 9.96 -6.93
C ASP A 216 15.68 9.00 -8.10
N ASP A 217 15.60 9.53 -9.33
CA ASP A 217 15.34 8.71 -10.52
C ASP A 217 16.51 7.76 -10.83
N ALA A 218 17.75 8.23 -10.69
CA ALA A 218 18.93 7.38 -10.83
C ALA A 218 18.95 6.26 -9.78
N TYR A 219 18.53 6.55 -8.54
CA TYR A 219 18.40 5.53 -7.51
C TYR A 219 17.29 4.52 -7.83
N ALA A 220 16.15 4.98 -8.33
CA ALA A 220 15.06 4.09 -8.73
C ALA A 220 15.52 3.10 -9.82
N MET A 221 16.23 3.59 -10.84
CA MET A 221 16.82 2.75 -11.88
C MET A 221 17.85 1.75 -11.33
N ALA A 222 18.72 2.20 -10.41
CA ALA A 222 19.69 1.32 -9.76
C ALA A 222 19.01 0.22 -8.93
N CYS A 223 17.91 0.53 -8.24
CA CYS A 223 17.11 -0.46 -7.51
C CYS A 223 16.45 -1.48 -8.45
N GLU A 224 15.95 -1.05 -9.61
CA GLU A 224 15.41 -1.97 -10.62
C GLU A 224 16.48 -2.90 -11.18
N GLN A 225 17.68 -2.39 -11.47
CA GLN A 225 18.81 -3.20 -11.90
C GLN A 225 19.23 -4.20 -10.81
N TYR A 226 19.36 -3.72 -9.57
CA TYR A 226 19.70 -4.57 -8.42
C TYR A 226 18.67 -5.67 -8.21
N ALA A 227 17.37 -5.34 -8.29
CA ALA A 227 16.29 -6.31 -8.11
C ALA A 227 16.26 -7.43 -9.15
N ARG A 228 16.87 -7.24 -10.33
CA ARG A 228 17.01 -8.31 -11.35
C ARG A 228 18.05 -9.37 -10.95
N THR A 229 19.00 -9.03 -10.10
CA THR A 229 20.10 -9.91 -9.68
C THR A 229 20.12 -10.17 -8.18
N ALA A 230 19.21 -9.55 -7.42
CA ALA A 230 19.11 -9.70 -5.98
C ALA A 230 18.85 -11.16 -5.59
N GLU A 231 19.60 -11.64 -4.59
CA GLU A 231 19.29 -12.91 -3.93
C GLU A 231 17.88 -12.87 -3.36
N GLY A 232 17.10 -13.94 -3.57
CA GLY A 232 15.70 -14.00 -3.15
C GLY A 232 15.50 -13.80 -1.65
N ASN A 233 16.43 -14.31 -0.82
CA ASN A 233 16.41 -14.05 0.63
C ASN A 233 16.54 -12.56 0.96
N ASN A 234 17.44 -11.83 0.30
CA ASN A 234 17.60 -10.40 0.52
C ASN A 234 16.39 -9.61 0.02
N ALA A 235 15.82 -9.98 -1.13
CA ALA A 235 14.56 -9.42 -1.63
C ALA A 235 13.41 -9.60 -0.62
N TYR A 236 13.30 -10.79 -0.02
CA TYR A 236 12.29 -11.06 1.01
C TYR A 236 12.54 -10.26 2.29
N ARG A 237 13.79 -10.15 2.76
CA ARG A 237 14.16 -9.31 3.92
C ARG A 237 13.78 -7.86 3.70
N ALA A 238 14.10 -7.29 2.53
CA ALA A 238 13.74 -5.92 2.19
C ALA A 238 12.20 -5.74 2.18
N PHE A 239 11.48 -6.71 1.62
CA PHE A 239 10.03 -6.72 1.65
C PHE A 239 9.48 -6.77 3.08
N ILE A 240 9.97 -7.66 3.95
CA ILE A 240 9.53 -7.75 5.36
C ILE A 240 9.80 -6.46 6.11
N ALA A 241 10.97 -5.85 5.92
CA ALA A 241 11.33 -4.58 6.52
C ALA A 241 10.35 -3.46 6.13
N LEU A 242 10.00 -3.35 4.84
CA LEU A 242 8.99 -2.38 4.41
C LEU A 242 7.58 -2.74 4.90
N TRP A 243 7.21 -4.02 4.87
CA TRP A 243 5.91 -4.50 5.30
C TRP A 243 5.66 -4.18 6.78
N ILE A 244 6.66 -4.41 7.64
CA ILE A 244 6.52 -4.18 9.09
C ILE A 244 6.50 -2.68 9.42
N LEU A 245 7.22 -1.84 8.67
CA LEU A 245 7.07 -0.39 8.76
C LEU A 245 5.66 0.05 8.37
N GLY A 246 5.09 -0.52 7.31
CA GLY A 246 3.71 -0.25 6.92
C GLY A 246 2.70 -0.66 8.00
N ALA A 247 2.88 -1.86 8.58
CA ALA A 247 2.06 -2.34 9.68
C ALA A 247 2.19 -1.47 10.94
N LEU A 248 3.39 -1.01 11.28
CA LEU A 248 3.65 -0.07 12.38
C LEU A 248 2.85 1.22 12.18
N ARG A 249 2.91 1.81 10.98
CA ARG A 249 2.15 3.04 10.67
C ARG A 249 0.64 2.83 10.72
N MET A 250 0.13 1.65 10.37
CA MET A 250 -1.28 1.32 10.59
C MET A 250 -1.61 1.15 12.08
N ALA A 251 -0.70 0.61 12.89
CA ALA A 251 -0.85 0.44 14.34
C ALA A 251 -0.88 1.77 15.11
N GLU A 252 -0.26 2.82 14.57
CA GLU A 252 -0.35 4.21 15.08
C GLU A 252 -1.76 4.81 14.88
N GLY A 253 -2.60 4.12 14.11
CA GLY A 253 -4.03 4.33 14.01
C GLY A 253 -4.49 4.26 12.58
N VAL A 254 -5.46 3.41 12.29
CA VAL A 254 -6.39 3.51 11.14
C VAL A 254 -7.83 3.46 11.68
N ASP A 255 -8.80 3.97 10.94
CA ASP A 255 -10.21 3.94 11.37
C ASP A 255 -10.87 2.59 11.06
N LEU A 256 -10.31 1.84 10.10
CA LEU A 256 -10.67 0.46 9.80
C LEU A 256 -9.45 -0.31 9.28
N LEU A 257 -9.23 -1.53 9.79
CA LEU A 257 -8.22 -2.46 9.27
C LEU A 257 -8.91 -3.56 8.48
N ILE A 258 -8.47 -3.78 7.25
CA ILE A 258 -8.86 -4.91 6.41
C ILE A 258 -7.76 -5.95 6.45
N ASP A 259 -7.95 -6.99 7.28
CA ASP A 259 -7.26 -8.26 7.14
C ASP A 259 -7.72 -9.02 5.89
N ILE A 260 -6.89 -9.03 4.85
CA ILE A 260 -7.22 -9.68 3.57
C ILE A 260 -7.29 -11.21 3.68
N ASP A 261 -6.50 -11.81 4.57
CA ASP A 261 -6.44 -13.26 4.71
C ASP A 261 -7.74 -13.77 5.37
N ARG A 262 -8.23 -13.04 6.38
CA ARG A 262 -9.54 -13.31 7.00
C ARG A 262 -10.70 -13.00 6.04
N LEU A 263 -10.58 -11.95 5.23
CA LEU A 263 -11.60 -11.58 4.26
C LEU A 263 -11.86 -12.68 3.22
N GLY A 264 -10.80 -13.35 2.75
CA GLY A 264 -10.93 -14.45 1.80
C GLY A 264 -11.63 -15.70 2.33
N THR A 265 -11.80 -15.84 3.64
CA THR A 265 -12.26 -17.08 4.30
C THR A 265 -13.49 -16.90 5.19
N SER A 266 -13.88 -15.67 5.54
CA SER A 266 -14.97 -15.40 6.49
C SER A 266 -16.01 -14.45 5.91
N ARG A 267 -17.21 -14.99 5.61
CA ARG A 267 -18.37 -14.20 5.17
C ARG A 267 -18.85 -13.22 6.26
N ASP A 268 -18.81 -13.64 7.52
CA ASP A 268 -19.18 -12.78 8.64
C ASP A 268 -18.23 -11.58 8.74
N TYR A 269 -16.94 -11.79 8.52
CA TYR A 269 -15.98 -10.70 8.49
C TYR A 269 -16.19 -9.77 7.30
N ALA A 270 -16.54 -10.30 6.11
CA ALA A 270 -16.92 -9.47 4.97
C ALA A 270 -18.15 -8.58 5.29
N ALA A 271 -19.16 -9.14 5.96
CA ALA A 271 -20.34 -8.40 6.40
C ALA A 271 -19.98 -7.33 7.46
N GLN A 272 -19.09 -7.65 8.41
CA GLN A 272 -18.58 -6.70 9.40
C GLN A 272 -17.85 -5.52 8.74
N LEU A 273 -16.98 -5.78 7.75
CA LEU A 273 -16.30 -4.73 7.01
C LEU A 273 -17.29 -3.84 6.24
N ARG A 274 -18.28 -4.44 5.57
CA ARG A 274 -19.34 -3.69 4.88
C ARG A 274 -20.08 -2.76 5.84
N ALA A 275 -20.48 -3.27 7.01
CA ALA A 275 -21.14 -2.46 8.04
C ALA A 275 -20.22 -1.34 8.57
N GLY A 276 -18.91 -1.58 8.67
CA GLY A 276 -17.92 -0.57 9.04
C GLY A 276 -17.82 0.57 8.02
N PHE A 277 -17.76 0.27 6.73
CA PHE A 277 -17.79 1.28 5.67
C PHE A 277 -19.10 2.07 5.66
N GLU A 278 -20.24 1.39 5.86
CA GLU A 278 -21.55 2.03 5.88
C GLU A 278 -21.62 3.03 7.04
N THR A 279 -21.27 2.58 8.24
CA THR A 279 -21.32 3.40 9.46
C THR A 279 -20.40 4.62 9.37
N GLN A 280 -19.19 4.45 8.83
CA GLN A 280 -18.18 5.51 8.85
C GLN A 280 -18.24 6.43 7.62
N SER A 281 -18.62 5.95 6.45
CA SER A 281 -18.58 6.72 5.19
C SER A 281 -19.89 6.72 4.39
N GLY A 282 -20.92 5.98 4.83
CA GLY A 282 -22.16 5.80 4.06
C GLY A 282 -21.97 4.98 2.78
N LEU A 283 -20.88 4.21 2.69
CA LEU A 283 -20.57 3.37 1.53
C LEU A 283 -20.77 1.88 1.89
N SER A 284 -21.34 1.11 0.96
CA SER A 284 -21.68 -0.31 1.19
C SER A 284 -21.04 -1.22 0.14
N PRO A 285 -19.69 -1.34 0.07
CA PRO A 285 -19.06 -2.18 -0.94
C PRO A 285 -19.42 -3.67 -0.72
N ASP A 286 -19.65 -4.41 -1.81
CA ASP A 286 -19.77 -5.87 -1.75
C ASP A 286 -18.38 -6.51 -1.75
N LEU A 287 -18.04 -7.16 -0.64
CA LEU A 287 -16.76 -7.84 -0.44
C LEU A 287 -16.91 -9.37 -0.38
N SER A 288 -18.11 -9.90 -0.65
CA SER A 288 -18.42 -11.33 -0.50
C SER A 288 -17.67 -12.25 -1.48
N ALA A 289 -17.21 -11.70 -2.61
CA ALA A 289 -16.45 -12.41 -3.64
C ALA A 289 -14.93 -12.41 -3.40
N ALA A 290 -14.47 -12.09 -2.18
CA ALA A 290 -13.06 -12.15 -1.83
C ALA A 290 -12.52 -13.58 -1.98
N ARG A 291 -11.28 -13.70 -2.48
CA ARG A 291 -10.62 -14.99 -2.66
C ARG A 291 -9.74 -15.33 -1.46
N ASP A 292 -9.62 -16.61 -1.17
CA ASP A 292 -8.64 -17.12 -0.22
C ASP A 292 -7.23 -17.09 -0.82
N LEU A 293 -6.53 -15.96 -0.60
CA LEU A 293 -5.18 -15.75 -1.09
C LEU A 293 -4.13 -16.59 -0.34
N VAL A 294 -4.44 -17.06 0.87
CA VAL A 294 -3.56 -17.94 1.64
C VAL A 294 -3.53 -19.31 0.96
N GLU A 295 -4.68 -19.83 0.61
CA GLU A 295 -4.80 -21.10 -0.11
C GLU A 295 -4.18 -21.03 -1.52
N GLU A 296 -4.38 -19.93 -2.26
CA GLU A 296 -3.67 -19.72 -3.54
C GLU A 296 -2.14 -19.73 -3.38
N THR A 297 -1.64 -19.22 -2.26
CA THR A 297 -0.21 -19.22 -1.93
C THR A 297 0.27 -20.63 -1.61
N ARG A 298 -0.47 -21.41 -0.81
CA ARG A 298 -0.13 -22.80 -0.49
C ARG A 298 0.01 -23.64 -1.76
N ARG A 299 -0.93 -23.50 -2.71
CA ARG A 299 -0.88 -24.19 -4.01
C ARG A 299 0.32 -23.80 -4.87
N SER A 300 0.82 -22.58 -4.71
CA SER A 300 1.95 -22.05 -5.48
C SER A 300 3.30 -22.25 -4.80
N ALA A 301 3.35 -22.87 -3.60
CA ALA A 301 4.57 -22.98 -2.81
C ALA A 301 5.73 -23.66 -3.56
N ALA A 302 5.45 -24.71 -4.35
CA ALA A 302 6.47 -25.40 -5.14
C ALA A 302 7.11 -24.54 -6.24
N ARG A 303 6.48 -23.43 -6.62
CA ARG A 303 7.01 -22.46 -7.60
C ARG A 303 7.90 -21.40 -6.95
N MET A 304 7.90 -21.31 -5.62
CA MET A 304 8.74 -20.36 -4.89
C MET A 304 10.17 -20.88 -4.82
N ALA A 305 10.93 -20.57 -5.87
CA ALA A 305 12.34 -20.94 -6.00
C ALA A 305 13.28 -19.79 -5.60
N GLY A 306 14.45 -20.15 -5.05
CA GLY A 306 15.56 -19.22 -4.79
C GLY A 306 15.47 -18.48 -3.45
N ILE A 307 14.67 -19.01 -2.53
CA ILE A 307 14.46 -18.47 -1.19
C ILE A 307 14.44 -19.62 -0.19
N ASP A 308 15.36 -19.59 0.78
CA ASP A 308 15.31 -20.51 1.91
C ASP A 308 14.32 -19.99 2.94
N GLY A 309 13.07 -20.41 2.81
CA GLY A 309 12.01 -19.95 3.69
C GLY A 309 12.16 -20.39 5.16
N ARG A 310 12.98 -21.41 5.48
CA ARG A 310 13.25 -21.76 6.88
C ARG A 310 14.14 -20.72 7.55
N SER A 311 15.13 -20.19 6.81
CA SER A 311 15.98 -19.12 7.31
C SER A 311 15.22 -17.81 7.57
N MET A 312 14.06 -17.63 6.92
CA MET A 312 13.24 -16.42 7.08
C MET A 312 12.46 -16.34 8.39
N ARG A 313 12.33 -17.44 9.15
CA ARG A 313 11.68 -17.42 10.48
C ARG A 313 12.35 -16.44 11.45
N ALA A 314 13.68 -16.34 11.40
CA ALA A 314 14.44 -15.39 12.21
C ALA A 314 14.09 -13.93 11.83
N VAL A 315 13.92 -13.66 10.54
CA VAL A 315 13.54 -12.33 10.03
C VAL A 315 12.13 -11.96 10.47
N HIS A 316 11.15 -12.87 10.37
CA HIS A 316 9.80 -12.65 10.88
C HIS A 316 9.80 -12.33 12.38
N SER A 317 10.56 -13.09 13.17
CA SER A 317 10.67 -12.84 14.62
C SER A 317 11.32 -11.49 14.93
N ALA A 318 12.40 -11.13 14.22
CA ALA A 318 13.09 -9.87 14.40
C ALA A 318 12.20 -8.68 14.03
N ALA A 319 11.50 -8.74 12.90
CA ALA A 319 10.54 -7.72 12.47
C ALA A 319 9.40 -7.55 13.49
N PHE A 320 8.81 -8.65 13.97
CA PHE A 320 7.75 -8.56 14.97
C PHE A 320 8.23 -7.98 16.30
N LYS A 321 9.43 -8.37 16.77
CA LYS A 321 10.05 -7.78 17.96
C LYS A 321 10.30 -6.29 17.78
N PHE A 322 10.74 -5.86 16.59
CA PHE A 322 10.90 -4.45 16.24
C PHE A 322 9.58 -3.69 16.39
N LEU A 323 8.47 -4.22 15.85
CA LEU A 323 7.16 -3.58 15.97
C LEU A 323 6.70 -3.49 17.43
N LYS A 324 6.84 -4.57 18.20
CA LYS A 324 6.46 -4.60 19.63
C LYS A 324 7.26 -3.63 20.51
N ALA A 325 8.48 -3.28 20.09
CA ALA A 325 9.34 -2.36 20.83
C ALA A 325 8.92 -0.89 20.61
N GLN A 326 8.05 -0.60 19.64
CA GLN A 326 7.59 0.76 19.38
C GLN A 326 6.49 1.15 20.37
N ALA A 327 6.53 2.39 20.84
CA ALA A 327 5.50 2.95 21.70
C ALA A 327 4.26 3.36 20.87
N GLY A 328 3.08 3.40 21.51
CA GLY A 328 1.86 3.95 20.92
C GLY A 328 1.18 3.06 19.87
N THR A 329 1.53 1.78 19.79
CA THR A 329 0.88 0.82 18.87
C THR A 329 -0.41 0.26 19.45
N ASP A 330 -1.46 0.18 18.65
CA ASP A 330 -2.70 -0.54 18.98
C ASP A 330 -2.44 -2.04 19.21
N ALA A 331 -2.77 -2.52 20.41
CA ALA A 331 -2.59 -3.92 20.81
C ALA A 331 -3.37 -4.90 19.92
N ALA A 332 -4.58 -4.54 19.47
CA ALA A 332 -5.36 -5.40 18.59
C ALA A 332 -4.68 -5.58 17.24
N LEU A 333 -4.09 -4.51 16.70
CA LEU A 333 -3.33 -4.60 15.44
C LEU A 333 -2.02 -5.36 15.62
N VAL A 334 -1.33 -5.19 16.76
CA VAL A 334 -0.13 -5.97 17.09
C VAL A 334 -0.44 -7.47 17.09
N ASP A 335 -1.60 -7.88 17.61
CA ASP A 335 -2.04 -9.28 17.57
C ASP A 335 -2.35 -9.78 16.17
N VAL A 336 -2.99 -8.97 15.33
CA VAL A 336 -3.18 -9.31 13.91
C VAL A 336 -1.82 -9.50 13.21
N VAL A 337 -0.84 -8.63 13.48
CA VAL A 337 0.51 -8.78 12.92
C VAL A 337 1.19 -10.04 13.44
N ARG A 338 1.04 -10.38 14.72
CA ARG A 338 1.55 -11.63 15.32
C ARG A 338 1.02 -12.84 14.56
N GLU A 339 -0.29 -12.91 14.35
CA GLU A 339 -0.95 -14.01 13.64
C GLU A 339 -0.46 -14.11 12.20
N LYS A 340 -0.31 -12.97 11.51
CA LYS A 340 0.29 -12.93 10.17
C LYS A 340 1.72 -13.43 10.14
N MET A 341 2.55 -13.12 11.14
CA MET A 341 3.93 -13.61 11.20
C MET A 341 4.00 -15.12 11.49
N VAL A 342 3.10 -15.64 12.32
CA VAL A 342 2.97 -17.10 12.54
C VAL A 342 2.59 -17.79 11.22
N LEU A 343 1.55 -17.32 10.55
CA LEU A 343 1.14 -17.87 9.26
C LEU A 343 2.22 -17.69 8.18
N ALA A 344 2.99 -16.60 8.22
CA ALA A 344 4.11 -16.40 7.31
C ALA A 344 5.17 -17.50 7.49
N ASN A 345 5.51 -17.90 8.73
CA ASN A 345 6.42 -19.02 8.97
C ASN A 345 5.91 -20.32 8.33
N GLU A 346 4.62 -20.62 8.50
CA GLU A 346 4.01 -21.82 7.90
C GLU A 346 4.10 -21.81 6.37
N LEU A 347 3.81 -20.66 5.75
CA LEU A 347 3.82 -20.51 4.30
C LEU A 347 5.24 -20.58 3.73
N THR A 348 6.22 -19.97 4.39
CA THR A 348 7.60 -19.97 3.91
C THR A 348 8.32 -21.30 4.11
N ASP A 349 7.91 -22.13 5.08
CA ASP A 349 8.56 -23.42 5.35
C ASP A 349 8.64 -24.37 4.13
N ALA A 350 7.72 -24.20 3.18
CA ALA A 350 7.66 -24.96 1.94
C ALA A 350 8.51 -24.38 0.79
N TRP A 351 9.04 -23.16 0.91
CA TRP A 351 9.88 -22.52 -0.13
C TRP A 351 11.29 -23.12 -0.16
N ARG A 352 11.88 -23.26 -1.35
CA ARG A 352 13.17 -23.92 -1.54
C ARG A 352 14.10 -23.16 -2.49
#